data_AF-A0A7W1PF39-F1
#
_entry.id   AF-A0A7W1PF39-F1
#
_cell.length_a   1.000
_cell.length_b   1.000
_cell.length_c   1.000
_cell.angle_alpha   90.00
_cell.angle_beta   90.00
_cell.angle_gamma   90.00
#
_symmetry.space_group_name_H-M   'P 1'
#
loop_
_entity.id
_entity.type
_entity.pdbx_description
1 polymer ?
#
loop_
_entity_poly.entity_id
_entity_poly.type
_entity_poly.pdbx_seq_one_letter_code
_entity_poly.pdbx_strand_id
1 'polypeptide(L)' 'MTDNQRFTMLLAEFRRVGVDPDTFSAVLSITPDEALRVLHDLDDDAGPAAFLARLRRDRGGDARPPAAHDHDVANPES' A
#
# COMPACT_ATOMS: atom_id res chain seq x y z
N MET A 1 -23.00 -5.21 -4.39
CA MET A 1 -22.22 -4.16 -5.10
C MET A 1 -21.79 -4.73 -6.43
N THR A 2 -22.08 -4.05 -7.55
CA THR A 2 -21.74 -4.53 -8.90
C THR A 2 -20.34 -4.07 -9.32
N ASP A 3 -19.76 -4.73 -10.32
CA ASP A 3 -18.43 -4.38 -10.84
C ASP A 3 -18.34 -2.93 -11.34
N ASN A 4 -19.39 -2.48 -12.05
CA ASN A 4 -19.49 -1.10 -12.52
C ASN A 4 -19.53 -0.08 -11.36
N GLN A 5 -20.18 -0.44 -10.25
CA GLN A 5 -20.24 0.40 -9.07
C GLN A 5 -18.88 0.50 -8.36
N ARG A 6 -18.13 -0.60 -8.27
CA ARG A 6 -16.76 -0.58 -7.74
C ARG A 6 -15.83 0.26 -8.61
N PHE A 7 -15.91 0.10 -9.93
CA PHE A 7 -15.11 0.87 -10.88
C PHE A 7 -15.37 2.38 -10.78
N THR A 8 -16.65 2.76 -10.67
CA THR A 8 -17.05 4.17 -10.50
C THR A 8 -16.48 4.77 -9.21
N MET A 9 -16.52 4.01 -8.11
CA MET A 9 -15.94 4.46 -6.83
C MET A 9 -14.42 4.60 -6.91
N LEU A 10 -13.74 3.64 -7.54
CA LEU A 10 -12.30 3.69 -7.72
C LEU A 10 -11.88 4.94 -8.51
N LEU A 11 -12.60 5.26 -9.59
CA LEU A 11 -12.32 6.44 -10.39
C LEU A 11 -12.55 7.75 -9.61
N ALA A 12 -13.57 7.80 -8.76
CA ALA A 12 -13.84 8.96 -7.90
C ALA A 12 -12.73 9.19 -6.88
N GLU A 13 -12.24 8.12 -6.24
CA GLU A 13 -11.15 8.19 -5.27
C GLU A 13 -9.82 8.60 -5.91
N PHE A 14 -9.50 8.08 -7.10
CA PHE A 14 -8.32 8.52 -7.84
C PHE A 14 -8.35 10.02 -8.14
N ARG A 15 -9.51 10.54 -8.56
CA ARG A 15 -9.69 11.98 -8.79
C ARG A 15 -9.58 12.79 -7.50
N ARG A 16 -10.13 12.31 -6.38
CA ARG A 16 -10.07 12.97 -5.07
C ARG A 16 -8.63 13.13 -4.57
N VAL A 17 -7.80 12.11 -4.79
CA VAL A 17 -6.39 12.11 -4.38
C VAL A 17 -5.49 12.84 -5.41
N GLY A 18 -5.99 13.15 -6.60
CA GLY A 18 -5.21 13.79 -7.67
C GLY A 18 -4.28 12.81 -8.41
N VAL A 19 -4.71 11.55 -8.54
CA VAL A 19 -3.97 10.46 -9.19
C VAL A 19 -4.66 10.08 -10.51
N ASP A 20 -3.89 10.00 -11.59
CA ASP A 20 -4.39 9.59 -12.90
C ASP A 20 -4.47 8.04 -13.01
N PRO A 21 -5.65 7.47 -13.28
CA PRO A 21 -5.85 6.02 -13.31
C PRO A 21 -5.19 5.32 -14.51
N ASP A 22 -5.06 6.00 -15.66
CA ASP A 22 -4.43 5.46 -16.87
C ASP A 22 -2.92 5.27 -16.68
N THR A 23 -2.33 6.06 -15.78
CA THR A 23 -0.90 6.00 -15.46
C THR A 23 -0.53 4.79 -14.61
N PHE A 24 -1.49 4.18 -13.89
CA PHE A 24 -1.18 3.24 -12.80
C PHE A 24 -1.58 1.79 -13.05
N SER A 25 -2.66 1.53 -13.79
CA SER A 25 -3.16 0.17 -14.08
C SER A 25 -2.08 -0.75 -14.69
N ALA A 26 -1.23 -0.20 -15.56
CA ALA A 26 -0.22 -0.98 -16.29
C ALA A 26 1.06 -1.30 -15.50
N VAL A 27 1.35 -0.56 -14.41
CA VAL A 27 2.70 -0.58 -13.79
C VAL A 27 2.74 -1.31 -12.45
N LEU A 28 1.62 -1.39 -11.72
CA LEU A 28 1.66 -1.83 -10.32
C LEU A 28 1.10 -3.23 -10.02
N SER A 29 0.47 -3.91 -10.98
CA SER A 29 -0.21 -5.20 -10.76
C SER A 29 -1.03 -5.19 -9.45
N ILE A 30 -1.86 -4.15 -9.25
CA ILE A 30 -2.75 -3.99 -8.09
C ILE A 30 -4.16 -4.38 -8.48
N THR A 31 -4.92 -4.97 -7.56
CA THR A 31 -6.37 -5.18 -7.77
C THR A 31 -7.13 -3.88 -7.49
N PRO A 32 -8.34 -3.69 -8.07
CA PRO A 32 -9.20 -2.54 -7.78
C PRO A 32 -9.48 -2.36 -6.28
N ASP A 33 -9.66 -3.47 -5.55
CA ASP A 33 -9.93 -3.43 -4.11
C ASP A 33 -8.70 -3.01 -3.30
N GLU A 34 -7.50 -3.44 -3.70
CA GLU A 34 -6.24 -2.99 -3.09
C GLU A 34 -6.04 -1.48 -3.30
N ALA A 35 -6.31 -0.99 -4.51
CA ALA A 35 -6.24 0.43 -4.84
C ALA A 35 -7.25 1.26 -4.01
N LEU A 36 -8.50 0.82 -3.94
CA LEU A 36 -9.55 1.49 -3.14
C LEU A 36 -9.16 1.60 -1.67
N ARG A 37 -8.62 0.52 -1.09
CA ARG A 37 -8.20 0.51 0.31
C ARG A 37 -7.10 1.53 0.58
N VAL A 38 -6.12 1.62 -0.30
CA VAL A 38 -5.01 2.57 -0.17
C VAL A 38 -5.50 4.00 -0.34
N LEU A 39 -6.36 4.27 -1.34
CA LEU A 39 -6.89 5.61 -1.61
C LEU A 39 -7.76 6.14 -0.47
N HIS A 40 -8.61 5.29 0.12
CA HIS A 40 -9.48 5.69 1.22
C HIS A 40 -8.68 6.21 2.42
N ASP A 41 -7.48 5.71 2.63
CA ASP A 41 -6.61 6.07 3.75
C ASP A 41 -5.75 7.33 3.49
N LEU A 42 -5.93 7.98 2.33
CA LEU A 42 -5.20 9.20 1.96
C LEU A 42 -6.09 10.43 2.05
N ASP A 43 -5.47 11.55 2.42
CA ASP A 43 -6.08 12.87 2.35
C ASP A 43 -6.41 13.28 0.92
N ASP A 44 -7.33 14.23 0.78
CA ASP A 44 -7.60 14.89 -0.49
C ASP A 44 -6.32 15.52 -1.04
N ASP A 45 -6.12 15.47 -2.36
CA ASP A 45 -4.93 16.01 -3.04
C ASP A 45 -3.57 15.44 -2.56
N ALA A 46 -3.54 14.31 -1.84
CA ALA A 46 -2.28 13.70 -1.37
C ALA A 46 -1.32 13.30 -2.51
N GLY A 47 -1.87 13.07 -3.71
CA GLY A 47 -1.13 12.88 -4.94
C GLY A 47 -0.49 11.50 -5.10
N PRO A 48 0.13 11.25 -6.27
CA PRO A 48 0.68 9.95 -6.65
C PRO A 48 1.85 9.50 -5.77
N ALA A 49 2.63 10.44 -5.22
CA ALA A 49 3.75 10.12 -4.33
C ALA A 49 3.27 9.53 -3.00
N ALA A 50 2.22 10.10 -2.39
CA ALA A 50 1.65 9.60 -1.16
C ALA A 50 0.98 8.23 -1.36
N PHE A 51 0.26 8.07 -2.48
CA PHE A 51 -0.32 6.79 -2.87
C PHE A 51 0.73 5.68 -3.01
N LEU A 52 1.82 5.94 -3.73
CA LEU A 52 2.93 4.99 -3.87
C LEU A 52 3.62 4.67 -2.54
N ALA A 53 3.83 5.67 -1.69
CA ALA A 53 4.42 5.48 -0.37
C ALA A 53 3.53 4.59 0.51
N ARG A 54 2.21 4.80 0.46
CA ARG A 54 1.25 3.99 1.21
C ARG A 54 1.16 2.56 0.67
N LEU A 55 1.09 2.39 -0.64
CA LEU A 55 1.06 1.07 -1.27
C LEU A 55 2.32 0.24 -0.94
N ARG A 56 3.51 0.87 -0.94
CA ARG A 56 4.75 0.21 -0.51
C ARG A 56 4.72 -0.20 0.96
N ARG A 57 4.09 0.60 1.83
CA ARG A 57 3.91 0.26 3.24
C ARG A 57 2.95 -0.92 3.43
N ASP A 58 1.85 -0.94 2.68
CA ASP A 58 0.85 -2.01 2.76
C ASP A 58 1.41 -3.34 2.20
N ARG A 59 2.25 -3.28 1.15
CA ARG A 59 2.93 -4.47 0.57
C ARG A 59 4.19 -4.90 1.32
N GLY A 60 4.85 -3.97 2.01
CA GLY A 60 6.08 -4.18 2.78
C GLY A 60 5.85 -4.37 4.29
N GLY A 61 4.60 -4.31 4.76
CA GLY A 61 4.23 -4.43 6.17
C GLY A 61 4.49 -5.81 6.78
N ASP A 62 4.81 -6.81 5.97
CA ASP A 62 5.24 -8.15 6.38
C ASP A 62 6.77 -8.34 6.38
N ALA A 63 7.55 -7.29 6.08
CA ALA A 63 8.97 -7.29 6.44
C ALA A 63 9.08 -7.07 7.96
N ARG A 64 8.67 -8.08 8.74
CA ARG A 64 9.12 -8.22 10.12
C ARG A 64 10.64 -8.08 10.09
N PRO A 65 11.25 -7.08 10.74
CA PRO A 65 12.68 -7.10 10.91
C PRO A 65 12.99 -8.45 11.57
N PRO A 66 13.91 -9.28 11.05
CA PRO A 66 14.31 -10.49 11.75
C PRO A 66 14.65 -10.02 13.16
N ALA A 67 13.91 -10.52 14.15
CA ALA A 67 14.22 -10.22 15.53
C ALA A 67 15.69 -10.60 15.67
N ALA A 68 16.55 -9.61 15.85
CA ALA A 68 17.86 -9.83 16.38
C ALA A 68 17.59 -10.51 17.72
N HIS A 69 17.70 -11.84 17.74
CA HIS A 69 17.84 -12.57 18.97
C HIS A 69 19.19 -12.11 19.50
N ASP A 70 19.11 -11.12 20.38
CA ASP A 70 20.15 -10.71 21.28
C ASP A 70 20.89 -11.95 21.80
N HIS A 71 22.14 -12.07 21.36
CA HIS A 71 23.29 -12.13 22.26
C HIS A 71 23.06 -12.89 23.58
N ASP A 72 22.76 -14.18 23.54
CA ASP A 72 22.98 -15.05 24.70
C ASP A 72 24.44 -15.52 24.68
N VAL A 73 25.27 -14.72 25.34
CA VAL A 73 26.62 -15.10 25.76
C VAL A 73 26.44 -16.17 26.84
N ALA A 74 26.60 -17.43 26.46
CA ALA A 74 26.86 -18.50 27.41
C ALA A 74 28.07 -19.30 26.92
N ASN A 75 29.25 -18.71 27.11
CA ASN A 75 30.41 -19.49 27.52
C ASN A 75 30.45 -19.42 29.06
N PRO A 76 30.54 -20.56 29.75
CA PRO A 76 31.85 -20.82 30.31
C PRO A 76 32.28 -22.28 30.13
N GLU A 77 33.54 -22.41 29.72
CA GLU A 77 34.36 -23.58 29.91
C GLU A 77 34.43 -23.95 31.40
N SER A 78 34.21 -25.23 31.73
CA SER A 78 34.98 -26.08 32.68
C SER A 78 34.28 -27.43 32.85
#